data_AF-A0A059E7P4-F1
#
_entry.id   AF-A0A059E7P4-F1
#
_cell.length_a   1.000
_cell.length_b   1.000
_cell.length_c   1.000
_cell.angle_alpha   90.00
_cell.angle_beta   90.00
_cell.angle_gamma   90.00
#
_symmetry.space_group_name_H-M   'P 1'
#
loop_
_entity.id
_entity.type
_entity.pdbx_description
1 polymer ?
#
loop_
_entity_poly.entity_id
_entity_poly.type
_entity_poly.pdbx_seq_one_letter_code
_entity_poly.pdbx_strand_id
1 'polypeptide(L)'
;MGTASAALLLAACGAPGGSPGGQGEKPNASSETQRYTCPMHPHYISTDPDGTCPICGMDLVPADKAQEPTSSAGEILYYKHPMGKPDTSPVPKKDSMGMDYIPVYADDTGSGVAVSPEMIQTMGIRTAPAETGDFSRVLRAFGTVETNERLENVTVSRLEGWIENLAVNAEGDTVRPGSLLYRIYSPDLIAAQKDYLNSFKIGNEARIASVRQRLRSLGMQNAAIDRLTETRQVIERVPVYAEAGGTVAELQVRNGDYVKPGTPILRLQSYADVWVIASVPESDLPLVQAGMPAELDFPSAPDAPGKGQVDYIYPTIDPKTRTADVRIEVDNVSGYLRPGAYADIRLNIGGRPRLSVPSEAILLGSEGARVVIAEGNGRFSGRAVQTGISANGRTEILSGLESGDMVVASGQFLLDSEANLKEGLAKLEAPDASAASPETPLFDIPVDSKALAEIDHFTDMALYFHEALTDGYDIDPLFVDPALALVPVLRDRYANTKLAPVMDATQTALAAAQNATDREDLATQLSDLVEALKPWLLEGAPQHYSEAGLVLYRDMATGRYWLQEEAKPANPYSADGAERIDWPRPMAGMSMTTNDSETGADQAPGHSGDGHD
;
A
#
# COMPACT_ATOMS: atom_id res chain seq x y z
N MET A 1 -23.05 -50.34 -13.71
CA MET A 1 -23.28 -51.74 -13.27
C MET A 1 -21.98 -52.23 -12.66
N GLY A 2 -21.85 -52.63 -11.40
CA GLY A 2 -22.70 -52.56 -10.19
C GLY A 2 -21.77 -52.67 -8.95
N THR A 3 -22.08 -52.07 -7.79
CA THR A 3 -22.74 -52.73 -6.62
C THR A 3 -22.01 -54.00 -6.11
N ALA A 4 -21.75 -54.26 -4.83
CA ALA A 4 -22.21 -53.71 -3.54
C ALA A 4 -21.14 -54.03 -2.44
N SER A 5 -20.92 -53.27 -1.36
CA SER A 5 -21.65 -53.19 -0.07
C SER A 5 -21.92 -54.51 0.70
N ALA A 6 -21.23 -54.69 1.84
CA ALA A 6 -21.60 -55.38 3.09
C ALA A 6 -20.49 -55.08 4.13
N ALA A 7 -20.65 -54.62 5.38
CA ALA A 7 -21.74 -54.48 6.36
C ALA A 7 -21.95 -55.65 7.37
N LEU A 8 -22.06 -55.27 8.66
CA LEU A 8 -22.64 -55.97 9.86
C LEU A 8 -21.76 -56.81 10.84
N LEU A 9 -21.51 -56.19 12.02
CA LEU A 9 -22.05 -56.49 13.38
C LEU A 9 -21.53 -57.62 14.35
N LEU A 10 -21.53 -57.21 15.65
CA LEU A 10 -21.77 -57.95 16.93
C LEU A 10 -20.66 -58.88 17.48
N ALA A 11 -20.07 -58.61 18.67
CA ALA A 11 -20.55 -58.87 20.07
C ALA A 11 -19.85 -60.12 20.67
N ALA A 12 -19.78 -60.42 21.97
CA ALA A 12 -19.75 -59.69 23.26
C ALA A 12 -19.36 -60.72 24.36
N CYS A 13 -18.85 -60.32 25.53
CA CYS A 13 -18.74 -61.20 26.72
C CYS A 13 -18.47 -60.38 28.01
N GLY A 14 -18.95 -60.84 29.18
CA GLY A 14 -18.66 -60.21 30.46
C GLY A 14 -19.18 -60.96 31.70
N ALA A 15 -18.82 -60.43 32.89
CA ALA A 15 -19.30 -60.79 34.24
C ALA A 15 -18.90 -62.20 34.76
N PRO A 16 -19.07 -62.55 36.08
CA PRO A 16 -19.63 -61.82 37.24
C PRO A 16 -18.61 -61.58 38.41
N GLY A 17 -18.71 -60.59 39.31
CA GLY A 17 -19.68 -60.34 40.41
C GLY A 17 -18.88 -59.91 41.69
N GLY A 18 -19.40 -59.35 42.80
CA GLY A 18 -20.77 -59.05 43.26
C GLY A 18 -20.81 -57.90 44.33
N SER A 19 -21.39 -58.13 45.53
CA SER A 19 -21.60 -57.15 46.63
C SER A 19 -21.85 -57.87 48.00
N PRO A 20 -22.16 -57.27 49.17
CA PRO A 20 -22.32 -55.83 49.56
C PRO A 20 -21.76 -55.43 50.96
N GLY A 21 -21.95 -54.15 51.35
CA GLY A 21 -21.93 -53.68 52.75
C GLY A 21 -21.48 -52.21 52.91
N GLY A 22 -22.27 -51.35 53.57
CA GLY A 22 -21.91 -49.93 53.74
C GLY A 22 -22.46 -49.27 55.01
N GLN A 23 -21.87 -48.13 55.38
CA GLN A 23 -22.34 -47.10 56.33
C GLN A 23 -21.37 -45.90 56.31
N GLY A 24 -21.85 -44.66 56.52
CA GLY A 24 -20.98 -43.50 56.82
C GLY A 24 -21.26 -42.18 56.06
N GLU A 25 -22.28 -41.44 56.51
CA GLU A 25 -22.53 -39.98 56.49
C GLU A 25 -22.02 -38.98 55.42
N LYS A 26 -22.81 -37.90 55.27
CA LYS A 26 -22.64 -36.74 54.37
C LYS A 26 -21.82 -35.59 54.98
N PRO A 27 -21.55 -34.53 54.20
CA PRO A 27 -22.15 -33.23 54.55
C PRO A 27 -23.06 -32.66 53.45
N ASN A 28 -24.01 -31.79 53.84
CA ASN A 28 -24.95 -31.12 52.94
C ASN A 28 -24.27 -29.98 52.16
N ALA A 29 -24.65 -29.84 50.88
CA ALA A 29 -24.58 -28.58 50.12
C ALA A 29 -25.96 -28.32 49.48
N SER A 30 -26.36 -27.06 49.41
CA SER A 30 -27.66 -26.60 48.91
C SER A 30 -27.81 -26.80 47.40
N SER A 31 -28.98 -27.27 46.97
CA SER A 31 -29.33 -27.39 45.55
C SER A 31 -29.63 -26.02 44.94
N GLU A 32 -28.76 -25.53 44.06
CA GLU A 32 -29.09 -24.44 43.15
C GLU A 32 -29.96 -24.97 42.00
N THR A 33 -31.15 -24.41 41.84
CA THR A 33 -32.09 -24.83 40.78
C THR A 33 -31.63 -24.26 39.45
N GLN A 34 -31.00 -25.10 38.63
CA GLN A 34 -30.50 -24.71 37.31
C GLN A 34 -31.66 -24.26 36.41
N ARG A 35 -31.47 -23.12 35.73
CA ARG A 35 -32.49 -22.46 34.91
C ARG A 35 -32.21 -22.71 33.43
N TYR A 36 -33.27 -22.87 32.65
CA TYR A 36 -33.22 -23.13 31.22
C TYR A 36 -34.00 -22.05 30.48
N THR A 37 -33.46 -21.54 29.38
CA THR A 37 -34.08 -20.46 28.58
C THR A 37 -34.23 -20.88 27.12
N CYS A 38 -35.15 -20.26 26.40
CA CYS A 38 -35.36 -20.53 24.98
C CYS A 38 -34.42 -19.66 24.13
N PRO A 39 -33.62 -20.22 23.19
CA PRO A 39 -32.70 -19.45 22.34
C PRO A 39 -33.37 -18.31 21.54
N MET A 40 -34.64 -18.47 21.20
CA MET A 40 -35.44 -17.48 20.46
C MET A 40 -36.29 -16.56 21.35
N HIS A 41 -36.50 -16.93 22.62
CA HIS A 41 -37.35 -16.19 23.57
C HIS A 41 -36.68 -16.13 24.95
N PRO A 42 -35.61 -15.31 25.11
CA PRO A 42 -34.78 -15.33 26.33
C PRO A 42 -35.53 -14.99 27.63
N HIS A 43 -36.68 -14.33 27.51
CA HIS A 43 -37.56 -14.00 28.63
C HIS A 43 -38.37 -15.19 29.17
N TYR A 44 -38.47 -16.31 28.44
CA TYR A 44 -39.11 -17.53 28.94
C TYR A 44 -38.08 -18.40 29.64
N ILE A 45 -38.13 -18.39 30.98
CA ILE A 45 -37.20 -19.12 31.85
C ILE A 45 -37.97 -20.25 32.55
N SER A 46 -37.52 -21.48 32.37
CA SER A 46 -38.02 -22.67 33.05
C SER A 46 -36.96 -23.23 34.03
N THR A 47 -37.40 -24.13 34.91
CA THR A 47 -36.54 -24.99 35.73
C THR A 47 -36.64 -26.46 35.32
N ASP A 48 -37.35 -26.74 34.22
CA ASP A 48 -37.49 -28.08 33.63
C ASP A 48 -36.42 -28.26 32.52
N PRO A 49 -35.47 -29.21 32.66
CA PRO A 49 -34.41 -29.43 31.68
C PRO A 49 -34.90 -30.00 30.35
N ASP A 50 -36.03 -30.74 30.34
CA ASP A 50 -36.59 -31.39 29.14
C ASP A 50 -37.83 -30.63 28.62
N GLY A 51 -38.06 -29.41 29.12
CA GLY A 51 -39.18 -28.56 28.71
C GLY A 51 -39.01 -27.99 27.30
N THR A 52 -40.10 -27.93 26.54
CA THR A 52 -40.19 -27.18 25.28
C THR A 52 -40.80 -25.80 25.51
N CYS A 53 -40.30 -24.79 24.80
CA CYS A 53 -40.83 -23.43 24.87
C CYS A 53 -42.26 -23.38 24.28
N PRO A 54 -43.30 -22.97 25.04
CA PRO A 54 -44.68 -22.95 24.55
C PRO A 54 -44.95 -21.88 23.48
N ILE A 55 -43.98 -20.98 23.21
CA ILE A 55 -44.10 -19.92 22.19
C ILE A 55 -43.66 -20.43 20.80
N CYS A 56 -42.62 -21.26 20.73
CA CYS A 56 -42.04 -21.72 19.45
C CYS A 56 -41.78 -23.23 19.33
N GLY A 57 -42.08 -24.02 20.37
CA GLY A 57 -41.96 -25.48 20.36
C GLY A 57 -40.54 -26.05 20.42
N MET A 58 -39.52 -25.20 20.61
CA MET A 58 -38.11 -25.63 20.69
C MET A 58 -37.68 -25.95 22.13
N ASP A 59 -36.78 -26.91 22.28
CA ASP A 59 -36.17 -27.32 23.55
C ASP A 59 -35.40 -26.16 24.21
N LEU A 60 -35.40 -26.14 25.55
CA LEU A 60 -34.73 -25.09 26.33
C LEU A 60 -33.26 -25.44 26.59
N VAL A 61 -32.40 -24.43 26.62
CA VAL A 61 -30.94 -24.59 26.86
C VAL A 61 -30.55 -24.07 28.25
N PRO A 62 -29.58 -24.70 28.95
CA PRO A 62 -29.16 -24.28 30.29
C PRO A 62 -28.56 -22.87 30.26
N ALA A 63 -29.09 -22.00 31.11
CA ALA A 63 -28.69 -20.61 31.23
C ALA A 63 -27.65 -20.44 32.34
N ASP A 64 -26.37 -20.67 32.02
CA ASP A 64 -25.26 -20.40 32.95
C ASP A 64 -24.08 -19.71 32.28
N LYS A 65 -23.54 -18.72 33.02
CA LYS A 65 -22.34 -17.91 32.70
C LYS A 65 -22.45 -16.99 31.49
N ALA A 66 -23.45 -16.11 31.53
CA ALA A 66 -23.21 -14.74 31.08
C ALA A 66 -22.06 -14.15 31.92
N GLN A 67 -20.96 -13.77 31.25
CA GLN A 67 -19.75 -13.29 31.90
C GLN A 67 -19.99 -11.86 32.39
N GLU A 68 -19.91 -11.63 33.71
CA GLU A 68 -20.03 -10.28 34.27
C GLU A 68 -18.95 -9.37 33.65
N PRO A 69 -19.31 -8.20 33.10
CA PRO A 69 -18.32 -7.26 32.60
C PRO A 69 -17.56 -6.69 33.80
N THR A 70 -16.27 -7.03 33.90
CA THR A 70 -15.34 -6.35 34.81
C THR A 70 -15.20 -4.90 34.39
N SER A 71 -16.03 -4.04 34.98
CA SER A 71 -16.02 -2.60 34.72
C SER A 71 -14.79 -1.96 35.35
N SER A 72 -13.73 -1.79 34.57
CA SER A 72 -12.83 -0.65 34.73
C SER A 72 -13.57 0.62 34.26
N ALA A 73 -14.62 0.99 34.99
CA ALA A 73 -15.34 2.22 34.76
C ALA A 73 -14.54 3.36 35.42
N GLY A 74 -14.13 4.34 34.62
CA GLY A 74 -13.56 5.58 35.12
C GLY A 74 -14.55 6.37 35.97
N GLU A 75 -14.11 7.52 36.49
CA GLU A 75 -14.93 8.35 37.36
C GLU A 75 -16.20 8.83 36.63
N ILE A 76 -17.36 8.64 37.26
CA ILE A 76 -18.66 9.05 36.73
C ILE A 76 -18.84 10.54 37.00
N LEU A 77 -18.88 11.34 35.94
CA LEU A 77 -19.00 12.80 36.06
C LEU A 77 -20.44 13.21 36.37
N TYR A 78 -21.41 12.67 35.63
CA TYR A 78 -22.84 12.89 35.85
C TYR A 78 -23.69 11.85 35.09
N TYR A 79 -24.98 11.81 35.38
CA TYR A 79 -25.98 10.98 34.72
C TYR A 79 -26.88 11.86 33.84
N LYS A 80 -27.13 11.48 32.58
CA LYS A 80 -27.97 12.23 31.63
C LYS A 80 -29.31 11.55 31.35
N HIS A 81 -30.36 12.34 31.13
CA HIS A 81 -31.69 11.83 30.76
C HIS A 81 -31.61 10.99 29.46
N PRO A 82 -32.17 9.77 29.39
CA PRO A 82 -31.97 8.85 28.26
C PRO A 82 -32.47 9.39 26.91
N MET A 83 -33.50 10.25 26.93
CA MET A 83 -34.01 10.97 25.74
C MET A 83 -33.30 12.31 25.42
N GLY A 84 -32.08 12.57 25.91
CA GLY A 84 -31.29 13.74 25.51
C GLY A 84 -31.84 15.12 25.95
N LYS A 85 -32.70 15.15 26.97
CA LYS A 85 -33.17 16.42 27.57
C LYS A 85 -32.07 17.05 28.43
N PRO A 86 -32.03 18.39 28.60
CA PRO A 86 -31.06 19.09 29.44
C PRO A 86 -31.30 18.90 30.97
N ASP A 87 -31.82 17.73 31.38
CA ASP A 87 -31.95 17.32 32.78
C ASP A 87 -30.83 16.31 33.08
N THR A 88 -29.86 16.75 33.89
CA THR A 88 -28.72 15.95 34.35
C THR A 88 -28.78 15.77 35.87
N SER A 89 -28.13 14.74 36.39
CA SER A 89 -28.07 14.48 37.83
C SER A 89 -26.69 13.98 38.26
N PRO A 90 -26.13 14.45 39.37
CA PRO A 90 -24.86 13.93 39.91
C PRO A 90 -25.00 12.55 40.57
N VAL A 91 -26.22 12.04 40.71
CA VAL A 91 -26.54 10.73 41.31
C VAL A 91 -27.47 9.93 40.39
N PRO A 92 -27.52 8.59 40.50
CA PRO A 92 -28.50 7.78 39.77
C PRO A 92 -29.93 8.29 40.01
N LYS A 93 -30.59 8.70 38.92
CA LYS A 93 -31.95 9.24 38.89
C LYS A 93 -32.77 8.46 37.88
N LYS A 94 -34.08 8.34 38.14
CA LYS A 94 -35.06 7.84 37.16
C LYS A 94 -35.90 8.99 36.63
N ASP A 95 -36.29 8.91 35.37
CA ASP A 95 -37.26 9.84 34.79
C ASP A 95 -38.69 9.56 35.29
N SER A 96 -39.64 10.42 34.91
CA SER A 96 -41.05 10.28 35.27
C SER A 96 -41.72 9.01 34.68
N MET A 97 -41.02 8.26 33.82
CA MET A 97 -41.47 7.00 33.21
C MET A 97 -40.69 5.78 33.77
N GLY A 98 -39.82 5.98 34.77
CA GLY A 98 -39.10 4.92 35.48
C GLY A 98 -37.78 4.48 34.84
N MET A 99 -37.34 5.13 33.76
CA MET A 99 -36.10 4.82 33.06
C MET A 99 -34.89 5.45 33.77
N ASP A 100 -33.84 4.67 33.97
CA ASP A 100 -32.59 5.10 34.61
C ASP A 100 -31.82 6.09 33.72
N TYR A 101 -31.22 7.11 34.34
CA TYR A 101 -30.33 8.04 33.66
C TYR A 101 -29.00 7.37 33.35
N ILE A 102 -28.43 7.70 32.19
CA ILE A 102 -27.25 7.04 31.65
C ILE A 102 -25.99 7.69 32.25
N PRO A 103 -25.08 6.95 32.90
CA PRO A 103 -23.82 7.50 33.41
C PRO A 103 -22.91 7.95 32.27
N VAL A 104 -22.29 9.11 32.43
CA VAL A 104 -21.23 9.65 31.56
C VAL A 104 -19.91 9.57 32.32
N TYR A 105 -18.92 8.92 31.72
CA TYR A 105 -17.60 8.66 32.30
C TYR A 105 -16.56 9.66 31.78
N ALA A 106 -15.51 9.92 32.56
CA ALA A 106 -14.44 10.85 32.17
C ALA A 106 -13.67 10.45 30.89
N ASP A 107 -13.66 9.16 30.53
CA ASP A 107 -12.89 8.62 29.39
C ASP A 107 -13.61 8.75 28.02
N ASP A 108 -14.78 9.40 27.94
CA ASP A 108 -15.53 9.61 26.69
C ASP A 108 -14.90 10.68 25.75
N THR A 109 -13.59 10.94 25.94
CA THR A 109 -12.73 11.84 25.16
C THR A 109 -11.84 11.10 24.16
N GLY A 110 -11.91 9.77 24.12
CA GLY A 110 -11.19 8.95 23.13
C GLY A 110 -11.77 9.05 21.72
N SER A 111 -10.90 9.24 20.71
CA SER A 111 -11.25 9.42 19.29
C SER A 111 -11.74 8.14 18.57
N GLY A 112 -12.65 7.40 19.19
CA GLY A 112 -13.19 6.14 18.70
C GLY A 112 -14.71 6.10 18.73
N VAL A 113 -15.33 5.83 17.57
CA VAL A 113 -16.79 5.77 17.41
C VAL A 113 -17.33 4.43 17.91
N ALA A 114 -18.28 4.48 18.83
CA ALA A 114 -19.10 3.32 19.21
C ALA A 114 -20.32 3.18 18.27
N VAL A 115 -20.51 2.00 17.69
CA VAL A 115 -21.61 1.67 16.78
C VAL A 115 -22.34 0.42 17.30
N SER A 116 -23.67 0.40 17.23
CA SER A 116 -24.45 -0.75 17.75
C SER A 116 -24.26 -2.01 16.89
N PRO A 117 -24.29 -3.23 17.46
CA PRO A 117 -24.13 -4.47 16.70
C PRO A 117 -25.13 -4.64 15.55
N GLU A 118 -26.36 -4.15 15.73
CA GLU A 118 -27.42 -4.15 14.72
C GLU A 118 -27.07 -3.25 13.51
N MET A 119 -26.46 -2.09 13.78
CA MET A 119 -26.00 -1.16 12.75
C MET A 119 -24.76 -1.70 12.03
N ILE A 120 -23.86 -2.38 12.75
CA ILE A 120 -22.71 -3.10 12.15
C ILE A 120 -23.18 -4.19 11.19
N GLN A 121 -24.19 -4.97 11.58
CA GLN A 121 -24.73 -6.05 10.77
C GLN A 121 -25.51 -5.54 9.54
N THR A 122 -26.30 -4.46 9.68
CA THR A 122 -27.05 -3.87 8.56
C THR A 122 -26.17 -3.11 7.57
N MET A 123 -25.05 -2.53 8.02
CA MET A 123 -24.02 -1.94 7.15
C MET A 123 -23.14 -2.98 6.44
N GLY A 124 -23.23 -4.26 6.82
CA GLY A 124 -22.43 -5.33 6.21
C GLY A 124 -20.92 -5.22 6.50
N ILE A 125 -20.55 -4.61 7.64
CA ILE A 125 -19.16 -4.34 7.98
C ILE A 125 -18.38 -5.65 8.10
N ARG A 126 -17.23 -5.72 7.42
CA ARG A 126 -16.32 -6.87 7.45
C ARG A 126 -14.96 -6.44 7.98
N THR A 127 -14.45 -7.19 8.95
CA THR A 127 -13.09 -7.02 9.46
C THR A 127 -12.16 -8.10 8.91
N ALA A 128 -10.87 -7.79 8.84
CA ALA A 128 -9.79 -8.70 8.46
C ALA A 128 -8.57 -8.44 9.37
N PRO A 129 -7.81 -9.47 9.76
CA PRO A 129 -6.60 -9.28 10.55
C PRO A 129 -5.47 -8.67 9.70
N ALA A 130 -4.69 -7.79 10.31
CA ALA A 130 -3.37 -7.40 9.84
C ALA A 130 -2.43 -8.60 10.03
N GLU A 131 -2.08 -9.24 8.91
CA GLU A 131 -1.33 -10.51 8.90
C GLU A 131 -0.15 -10.42 7.93
N THR A 132 0.82 -11.29 8.13
CA THR A 132 2.04 -11.33 7.33
C THR A 132 1.75 -11.91 5.94
N GLY A 133 1.72 -11.04 4.92
CA GLY A 133 1.48 -11.40 3.53
C GLY A 133 2.79 -11.65 2.78
N ASP A 134 2.76 -12.56 1.82
CA ASP A 134 3.81 -12.66 0.79
C ASP A 134 3.46 -11.73 -0.39
N PHE A 135 4.36 -10.78 -0.65
CA PHE A 135 4.29 -9.85 -1.77
C PHE A 135 5.03 -10.39 -3.00
N SER A 136 4.89 -11.69 -3.26
CA SER A 136 5.46 -12.33 -4.44
C SER A 136 4.89 -11.69 -5.71
N ARG A 137 5.78 -11.10 -6.51
CA ARG A 137 5.44 -10.45 -7.78
C ARG A 137 5.70 -11.44 -8.90
N VAL A 138 4.64 -11.79 -9.63
CA VAL A 138 4.77 -12.59 -10.86
C VAL A 138 5.19 -11.63 -11.98
N LEU A 139 6.45 -11.70 -12.39
CA LEU A 139 6.92 -11.07 -13.61
C LEU A 139 6.55 -11.95 -14.80
N ARG A 140 5.98 -11.34 -15.84
CA ARG A 140 5.73 -12.01 -17.11
C ARG A 140 6.72 -11.49 -18.14
N ALA A 141 7.38 -12.42 -18.80
CA ALA A 141 8.25 -12.16 -19.94
C ALA A 141 7.83 -13.09 -21.09
N PHE A 142 8.33 -12.77 -22.28
CA PHE A 142 8.15 -13.61 -23.47
C PHE A 142 9.53 -13.97 -24.00
N GLY A 143 9.64 -15.13 -24.62
CA GLY A 143 10.92 -15.58 -25.14
C GLY A 143 10.81 -16.57 -26.28
N THR A 144 11.98 -16.91 -26.82
CA THR A 144 12.15 -17.89 -27.89
C THR A 144 13.06 -19.02 -27.44
N VAL A 145 12.70 -20.25 -27.83
CA VAL A 145 13.56 -21.43 -27.68
C VAL A 145 14.70 -21.34 -28.68
N GLU A 146 15.93 -21.47 -28.20
CA GLU A 146 17.15 -21.47 -29.01
C GLU A 146 17.98 -22.75 -28.77
N THR A 147 18.89 -23.02 -29.70
CA THR A 147 19.85 -24.12 -29.58
C THR A 147 20.88 -23.83 -28.49
N ASN A 148 21.14 -24.81 -27.64
CA ASN A 148 22.24 -24.74 -26.68
C ASN A 148 23.58 -24.83 -27.43
N GLU A 149 24.24 -23.69 -27.65
CA GLU A 149 25.52 -23.59 -28.36
C GLU A 149 26.65 -24.34 -27.63
N ARG A 150 26.56 -24.54 -26.30
CA ARG A 150 27.55 -25.35 -25.55
C ARG A 150 27.52 -26.83 -25.95
N LEU A 151 26.43 -27.30 -26.57
CA LEU A 151 26.27 -28.67 -27.05
C LEU A 151 26.50 -28.81 -28.56
N GLU A 152 26.95 -27.74 -29.22
CA GLU A 152 27.39 -27.78 -30.62
C GLU A 152 28.78 -28.42 -30.73
N ASN A 153 28.94 -29.35 -31.68
CA ASN A 153 30.20 -30.03 -31.94
C ASN A 153 30.52 -30.01 -33.44
N VAL A 154 31.48 -29.16 -33.84
CA VAL A 154 31.99 -29.11 -35.21
C VAL A 154 33.06 -30.19 -35.41
N THR A 155 32.77 -31.16 -36.28
CA THR A 155 33.74 -32.20 -36.65
C THR A 155 34.60 -31.72 -37.81
N VAL A 156 35.92 -31.58 -37.57
CA VAL A 156 36.92 -31.25 -38.60
C VAL A 156 37.78 -32.48 -38.92
N SER A 157 38.17 -32.63 -40.19
CA SER A 157 39.16 -33.66 -40.55
C SER A 157 40.52 -33.29 -39.98
N ARG A 158 41.19 -34.25 -39.34
CA ARG A 158 42.63 -34.17 -39.02
C ARG A 158 43.49 -34.89 -40.07
N LEU A 159 42.84 -35.52 -41.05
CA LEU A 159 43.41 -36.43 -42.04
C LEU A 159 43.33 -35.78 -43.44
N GLU A 160 44.35 -35.98 -44.26
CA GLU A 160 44.35 -35.58 -45.68
C GLU A 160 44.00 -36.78 -46.57
N GLY A 161 43.06 -36.61 -47.52
CA GLY A 161 42.66 -37.67 -48.45
C GLY A 161 41.24 -37.54 -48.99
N TRP A 162 40.77 -38.60 -49.64
CA TRP A 162 39.42 -38.67 -50.25
C TRP A 162 38.43 -39.36 -49.32
N ILE A 163 37.26 -38.76 -49.14
CA ILE A 163 36.16 -39.32 -48.35
C ILE A 163 35.45 -40.41 -49.15
N GLU A 164 35.35 -41.61 -48.56
CA GLU A 164 34.61 -42.74 -49.10
C GLU A 164 33.67 -43.34 -48.04
N ASN A 165 32.48 -43.76 -48.47
CA ASN A 165 31.45 -44.35 -47.60
C ASN A 165 31.11 -43.46 -46.40
N LEU A 166 30.77 -42.20 -46.69
CA LEU A 166 30.12 -41.30 -45.74
C LEU A 166 28.80 -41.96 -45.27
N ALA A 167 28.63 -42.10 -43.96
CA ALA A 167 27.49 -42.79 -43.35
C ALA A 167 26.28 -41.86 -43.12
N VAL A 168 26.55 -40.55 -43.00
CA VAL A 168 25.57 -39.47 -42.88
C VAL A 168 25.24 -38.96 -44.28
N ASN A 169 23.96 -38.87 -44.63
CA ASN A 169 23.54 -38.46 -45.98
C ASN A 169 22.83 -37.11 -46.00
N ALA A 170 22.15 -36.75 -44.91
CA ALA A 170 21.32 -35.57 -44.81
C ALA A 170 21.48 -34.83 -43.47
N GLU A 171 21.11 -33.56 -43.47
CA GLU A 171 20.81 -32.81 -42.25
C GLU A 171 19.57 -33.43 -41.58
N GLY A 172 19.57 -33.49 -40.24
CA GLY A 172 18.59 -34.24 -39.45
C GLY A 172 18.98 -35.69 -39.12
N ASP A 173 20.00 -36.27 -39.76
CA ASP A 173 20.51 -37.59 -39.39
C ASP A 173 21.05 -37.60 -37.94
N THR A 174 20.73 -38.64 -37.16
CA THR A 174 21.18 -38.75 -35.76
C THR A 174 22.45 -39.57 -35.64
N VAL A 175 23.49 -39.01 -35.01
CA VAL A 175 24.79 -39.63 -34.77
C VAL A 175 24.98 -39.87 -33.27
N ARG A 176 25.44 -41.08 -32.91
CA ARG A 176 25.84 -41.42 -31.54
C ARG A 176 27.35 -41.29 -31.37
N PRO A 177 27.88 -41.02 -30.16
CA PRO A 177 29.31 -41.06 -29.90
C PRO A 177 29.88 -42.42 -30.31
N GLY A 178 31.01 -42.44 -31.02
CA GLY A 178 31.63 -43.66 -31.54
C GLY A 178 30.98 -44.25 -32.81
N SER A 179 29.89 -43.69 -33.35
CA SER A 179 29.39 -44.08 -34.67
C SER A 179 30.42 -43.82 -35.77
N LEU A 180 30.47 -44.68 -36.80
CA LEU A 180 31.26 -44.42 -38.00
C LEU A 180 30.67 -43.22 -38.76
N LEU A 181 31.47 -42.18 -39.01
CA LEU A 181 31.07 -41.02 -39.81
C LEU A 181 31.40 -41.23 -41.29
N TYR A 182 32.65 -41.57 -41.58
CA TYR A 182 33.14 -41.82 -42.94
C TYR A 182 34.37 -42.73 -42.91
N ARG A 183 34.82 -43.17 -44.09
CA ARG A 183 36.17 -43.70 -44.26
C ARG A 183 36.97 -42.74 -45.14
N ILE A 184 38.28 -42.69 -44.96
CA ILE A 184 39.15 -41.85 -45.78
C ILE A 184 40.25 -42.69 -46.43
N TYR A 185 40.44 -42.51 -47.74
CA TYR A 185 41.56 -43.07 -48.48
C TYR A 185 42.69 -42.04 -48.52
N SER A 186 43.86 -42.42 -48.02
CA SER A 186 45.03 -41.54 -47.92
C SER A 186 46.34 -42.31 -48.19
N PRO A 187 47.09 -41.97 -49.26
CA PRO A 187 48.39 -42.59 -49.55
C PRO A 187 49.40 -42.44 -48.41
N ASP A 188 49.41 -41.30 -47.72
CA ASP A 188 50.36 -41.01 -46.64
C ASP A 188 50.07 -41.84 -45.39
N LEU A 189 48.80 -42.06 -45.07
CA LEU A 189 48.42 -43.01 -44.02
C LEU A 189 48.82 -44.44 -44.39
N ILE A 190 48.65 -44.85 -45.65
CA ILE A 190 49.08 -46.18 -46.11
C ILE A 190 50.60 -46.36 -45.95
N ALA A 191 51.40 -45.33 -46.24
CA ALA A 191 52.84 -45.34 -46.01
C ALA A 191 53.18 -45.43 -44.51
N ALA A 192 52.58 -44.57 -43.68
CA ALA A 192 52.82 -44.55 -42.23
C ALA A 192 52.39 -45.86 -41.53
N GLN A 193 51.31 -46.50 -42.00
CA GLN A 193 50.88 -47.82 -41.51
C GLN A 193 51.88 -48.93 -41.85
N LYS A 194 52.46 -48.93 -43.06
CA LYS A 194 53.52 -49.88 -43.45
C LYS A 194 54.76 -49.72 -42.59
N ASP A 195 55.16 -48.49 -42.27
CA ASP A 195 56.26 -48.20 -41.33
C ASP A 195 55.96 -48.74 -39.92
N TYR A 196 54.72 -48.59 -39.45
CA TYR A 196 54.30 -49.12 -38.15
C TYR A 196 54.36 -50.66 -38.12
N LEU A 197 53.79 -51.33 -39.12
CA LEU A 197 53.84 -52.80 -39.23
C LEU A 197 55.28 -53.33 -39.38
N ASN A 198 56.17 -52.60 -40.06
CA ASN A 198 57.58 -52.96 -40.13
C ASN A 198 58.32 -52.76 -38.79
N SER A 199 57.90 -51.80 -37.94
CA SER A 199 58.53 -51.62 -36.62
C SER A 199 58.34 -52.83 -35.69
N PHE A 200 57.21 -53.55 -35.78
CA PHE A 200 56.99 -54.81 -35.07
C PHE A 200 57.92 -55.94 -35.53
N LYS A 201 58.36 -55.96 -36.79
CA LYS A 201 59.34 -56.95 -37.29
C LYS A 201 60.75 -56.70 -36.76
N ILE A 202 61.06 -55.45 -36.40
CA ILE A 202 62.36 -55.04 -35.84
C ILE A 202 62.43 -55.32 -34.34
N GLY A 203 61.29 -55.35 -33.63
CA GLY A 203 61.23 -55.71 -32.21
C GLY A 203 61.75 -54.65 -31.24
N ASN A 204 61.67 -53.35 -31.59
CA ASN A 204 62.10 -52.25 -30.73
C ASN A 204 60.88 -51.45 -30.22
N GLU A 205 60.58 -51.56 -28.92
CA GLU A 205 59.42 -50.93 -28.28
C GLU A 205 59.42 -49.40 -28.39
N ALA A 206 60.56 -48.75 -28.19
CA ALA A 206 60.67 -47.30 -28.32
C ALA A 206 60.37 -46.83 -29.76
N ARG A 207 60.78 -47.61 -30.77
CA ARG A 207 60.44 -47.34 -32.18
C ARG A 207 58.95 -47.57 -32.46
N ILE A 208 58.36 -48.64 -31.93
CA ILE A 208 56.93 -48.93 -32.06
C ILE A 208 56.11 -47.78 -31.44
N ALA A 209 56.49 -47.30 -30.26
CA ALA A 209 55.86 -46.16 -29.59
C ALA A 209 55.97 -44.86 -30.42
N SER A 210 57.16 -44.53 -30.93
CA SER A 210 57.38 -43.34 -31.77
C SER A 210 56.56 -43.37 -33.07
N VAL A 211 56.49 -44.51 -33.76
CA VAL A 211 55.69 -44.62 -35.00
C VAL A 211 54.18 -44.64 -34.71
N ARG A 212 53.76 -45.25 -33.58
CA ARG A 212 52.38 -45.13 -33.08
C ARG A 212 52.00 -43.68 -32.79
N GLN A 213 52.90 -42.90 -32.21
CA GLN A 213 52.69 -41.48 -31.97
C GLN A 213 52.61 -40.70 -33.29
N ARG A 214 53.43 -41.03 -34.30
CA ARG A 214 53.33 -40.44 -35.64
C ARG A 214 51.97 -40.69 -36.29
N LEU A 215 51.40 -41.90 -36.18
CA LEU A 215 50.05 -42.19 -36.68
C LEU A 215 48.97 -41.33 -35.99
N ARG A 216 49.08 -41.12 -34.68
CA ARG A 216 48.20 -40.21 -33.93
C ARG A 216 48.36 -38.76 -34.38
N SER A 217 49.59 -38.29 -34.57
CA SER A 217 49.89 -36.93 -35.07
C SER A 217 49.37 -36.68 -36.48
N LEU A 218 49.24 -37.72 -37.32
CA LEU A 218 48.57 -37.66 -38.62
C LEU A 218 47.03 -37.69 -38.52
N GLY A 219 46.46 -37.72 -37.31
CA GLY A 219 45.01 -37.69 -37.07
C GLY A 219 44.33 -39.06 -36.96
N MET A 220 45.08 -40.17 -36.99
CA MET A 220 44.46 -41.50 -36.88
C MET A 220 43.99 -41.77 -35.45
N GLN A 221 42.70 -42.06 -35.29
CA GLN A 221 42.08 -42.33 -33.98
C GLN A 221 42.61 -43.63 -33.36
N ASN A 222 42.68 -43.70 -32.02
CA ASN A 222 43.21 -44.85 -31.28
C ASN A 222 42.55 -46.17 -31.72
N ALA A 223 41.22 -46.23 -31.81
CA ALA A 223 40.50 -47.43 -32.23
C ALA A 223 40.92 -47.97 -33.61
N ALA A 224 41.30 -47.11 -34.56
CA ALA A 224 41.82 -47.53 -35.85
C ALA A 224 43.26 -48.05 -35.75
N ILE A 225 44.10 -47.43 -34.90
CA ILE A 225 45.48 -47.89 -34.65
C ILE A 225 45.49 -49.23 -33.90
N ASP A 226 44.60 -49.42 -32.93
CA ASP A 226 44.49 -50.67 -32.17
C ASP A 226 44.03 -51.82 -33.07
N ARG A 227 43.03 -51.58 -33.93
CA ARG A 227 42.62 -52.53 -34.97
C ARG A 227 43.77 -52.88 -35.94
N LEU A 228 44.62 -51.91 -36.29
CA LEU A 228 45.83 -52.13 -37.10
C LEU A 228 46.88 -52.96 -36.33
N THR A 229 47.03 -52.75 -35.02
CA THR A 229 47.92 -53.54 -34.15
C THR A 229 47.47 -55.00 -34.02
N GLU A 230 46.16 -55.23 -33.84
CA GLU A 230 45.55 -56.55 -33.72
C GLU A 230 45.60 -57.33 -35.05
N THR A 231 45.10 -56.74 -36.14
CA THR A 231 44.99 -57.41 -37.44
C THR A 231 46.33 -57.53 -38.16
N ARG A 232 47.29 -56.65 -37.86
CA ARG A 232 48.60 -56.52 -38.53
C ARG A 232 48.50 -56.31 -40.05
N GLN A 233 47.38 -55.77 -40.53
CA GLN A 233 47.10 -55.51 -41.93
C GLN A 233 46.84 -54.01 -42.17
N VAL A 234 47.34 -53.49 -43.30
CA VAL A 234 47.15 -52.09 -43.68
C VAL A 234 45.67 -51.82 -43.97
N ILE A 235 45.14 -50.78 -43.36
CA ILE A 235 43.78 -50.29 -43.57
C ILE A 235 43.83 -49.24 -44.69
N GLU A 236 43.42 -49.62 -45.90
CA GLU A 236 43.38 -48.70 -47.06
C GLU A 236 42.41 -47.53 -46.88
N ARG A 237 41.25 -47.83 -46.28
CA ARG A 237 40.14 -46.90 -46.04
C ARG A 237 39.97 -46.73 -44.54
N VAL A 238 40.67 -45.76 -43.96
CA VAL A 238 40.74 -45.57 -42.51
C VAL A 238 39.37 -45.10 -42.00
N PRO A 239 38.71 -45.83 -41.07
CA PRO A 239 37.44 -45.39 -40.51
C PRO A 239 37.64 -44.23 -39.54
N VAL A 240 36.78 -43.21 -39.65
CA VAL A 240 36.70 -42.07 -38.73
C VAL A 240 35.39 -42.16 -37.96
N TYR A 241 35.49 -42.20 -36.63
CA TYR A 241 34.36 -42.30 -35.72
C TYR A 241 34.03 -40.94 -35.10
N ALA A 242 32.77 -40.75 -34.72
CA ALA A 242 32.29 -39.54 -34.09
C ALA A 242 32.85 -39.39 -32.66
N GLU A 243 33.48 -38.24 -32.36
CA GLU A 243 33.97 -37.92 -31.02
C GLU A 243 32.83 -37.47 -30.08
N ALA A 244 31.80 -36.83 -30.65
CA ALA A 244 30.57 -36.42 -29.98
C ALA A 244 29.34 -37.07 -30.64
N GLY A 245 28.18 -36.98 -29.97
CA GLY A 245 26.88 -37.36 -30.51
C GLY A 245 25.97 -36.14 -30.69
N GLY A 246 24.95 -36.27 -31.53
CA GLY A 246 23.99 -35.20 -31.81
C GLY A 246 23.25 -35.45 -33.12
N THR A 247 22.41 -34.51 -33.49
CA THR A 247 21.75 -34.45 -34.80
C THR A 247 22.58 -33.61 -35.75
N VAL A 248 22.68 -34.02 -37.01
CA VAL A 248 23.46 -33.31 -38.03
C VAL A 248 22.74 -32.00 -38.39
N ALA A 249 23.28 -30.87 -37.95
CA ALA A 249 22.75 -29.54 -38.23
C ALA A 249 23.25 -28.98 -39.57
N GLU A 250 24.46 -29.38 -39.99
CA GLU A 250 25.08 -28.93 -41.24
C GLU A 250 26.01 -30.03 -41.76
N LEU A 251 25.98 -30.31 -43.08
CA LEU A 251 26.88 -31.27 -43.73
C LEU A 251 27.64 -30.61 -44.89
N GLN A 252 28.92 -30.31 -44.66
CA GLN A 252 29.75 -29.49 -45.57
C GLN A 252 30.57 -30.31 -46.58
N VAL A 253 30.55 -31.64 -46.49
CA VAL A 253 31.22 -32.55 -47.44
C VAL A 253 30.28 -33.62 -47.97
N ARG A 254 30.63 -34.16 -49.14
CA ARG A 254 29.94 -35.26 -49.82
C ARG A 254 30.90 -36.42 -50.08
N ASN A 255 30.33 -37.58 -50.38
CA ASN A 255 31.08 -38.78 -50.69
C ASN A 255 31.87 -38.60 -52.01
N GLY A 256 33.20 -38.74 -51.95
CA GLY A 256 34.12 -38.47 -53.05
C GLY A 256 34.98 -37.20 -52.86
N ASP A 257 34.63 -36.32 -51.92
CA ASP A 257 35.35 -35.06 -51.71
C ASP A 257 36.77 -35.27 -51.17
N TYR A 258 37.68 -34.38 -51.58
CA TYR A 258 39.03 -34.31 -51.04
C TYR A 258 39.10 -33.35 -49.86
N VAL A 259 39.56 -33.83 -48.71
CA VAL A 259 39.67 -33.05 -47.48
C VAL A 259 41.11 -32.91 -47.02
N LYS A 260 41.39 -31.81 -46.33
CA LYS A 260 42.68 -31.49 -45.72
C LYS A 260 42.54 -31.38 -44.20
N PRO A 261 43.66 -31.38 -43.44
CA PRO A 261 43.61 -31.08 -42.01
C PRO A 261 43.01 -29.69 -41.79
N GLY A 262 41.97 -29.61 -40.96
CA GLY A 262 41.20 -28.39 -40.72
C GLY A 262 39.99 -28.20 -41.65
N THR A 263 39.75 -29.06 -42.65
CA THR A 263 38.50 -29.04 -43.43
C THR A 263 37.34 -29.45 -42.51
N PRO A 264 36.31 -28.61 -42.32
CA PRO A 264 35.10 -29.00 -41.60
C PRO A 264 34.30 -30.03 -42.41
N ILE A 265 33.75 -31.02 -41.69
CA ILE A 265 33.02 -32.16 -42.27
C ILE A 265 31.53 -31.98 -42.03
N LEU A 266 31.15 -31.86 -40.77
CA LEU A 266 29.77 -31.74 -40.33
C LEU A 266 29.68 -31.09 -38.94
N ARG A 267 28.52 -30.54 -38.65
CA ARG A 267 28.15 -29.89 -37.38
C ARG A 267 27.10 -30.76 -36.69
N LEU A 268 27.40 -31.24 -35.49
CA LEU A 268 26.46 -31.98 -34.65
C LEU A 268 25.89 -31.04 -33.59
N GLN A 269 24.56 -30.96 -33.51
CA GLN A 269 23.85 -30.24 -32.46
C GLN A 269 23.12 -31.23 -31.56
N SER A 270 23.29 -31.12 -30.25
CA SER A 270 22.33 -31.76 -29.32
C SER A 270 21.13 -30.84 -29.12
N TYR A 271 19.93 -31.42 -29.12
CA TYR A 271 18.69 -30.75 -28.71
C TYR A 271 18.18 -31.28 -27.36
N ALA A 272 18.98 -32.09 -26.66
CA ALA A 272 18.60 -32.69 -25.38
C ALA A 272 18.44 -31.65 -24.27
N ASP A 273 19.18 -30.54 -24.34
CA ASP A 273 18.99 -29.36 -23.52
C ASP A 273 18.84 -28.15 -24.46
N VAL A 274 17.93 -27.24 -24.15
CA VAL A 274 17.67 -26.04 -24.95
C VAL A 274 17.74 -24.80 -24.07
N TRP A 275 17.96 -23.67 -24.72
CA TRP A 275 17.89 -22.37 -24.06
C TRP A 275 16.56 -21.71 -24.38
N VAL A 276 16.01 -20.97 -23.44
CA VAL A 276 14.91 -20.03 -23.67
C VAL A 276 15.46 -18.65 -23.38
N ILE A 277 15.52 -17.81 -24.41
CA ILE A 277 15.95 -16.42 -24.29
C ILE A 277 14.72 -15.59 -23.99
N ALA A 278 14.61 -15.12 -22.75
CA ALA A 278 13.51 -14.31 -22.24
C ALA A 278 13.85 -12.83 -22.37
N SER A 279 13.00 -12.05 -23.04
CA SER A 279 13.12 -10.59 -23.09
C SER A 279 12.46 -9.97 -21.86
N VAL A 280 13.26 -9.49 -20.92
CA VAL A 280 12.82 -8.89 -19.65
C VAL A 280 12.92 -7.35 -19.73
N PRO A 281 11.90 -6.57 -19.32
CA PRO A 281 11.97 -5.11 -19.32
C PRO A 281 13.10 -4.55 -18.45
N GLU A 282 13.76 -3.48 -18.93
CA GLU A 282 14.84 -2.77 -18.22
C GLU A 282 14.46 -2.37 -16.78
N SER A 283 13.20 -1.98 -16.54
CA SER A 283 12.67 -1.58 -15.23
C SER A 283 12.61 -2.71 -14.20
N ASP A 284 12.48 -3.96 -14.65
CA ASP A 284 12.30 -5.12 -13.78
C ASP A 284 13.55 -6.00 -13.68
N LEU A 285 14.54 -5.79 -14.55
CA LEU A 285 15.82 -6.50 -14.55
C LEU A 285 16.52 -6.55 -13.16
N PRO A 286 16.51 -5.50 -12.30
CA PRO A 286 17.12 -5.56 -10.98
C PRO A 286 16.50 -6.58 -10.01
N LEU A 287 15.31 -7.10 -10.33
CA LEU A 287 14.59 -8.10 -9.54
C LEU A 287 14.92 -9.53 -9.97
N VAL A 288 15.55 -9.72 -11.13
CA VAL A 288 15.90 -11.04 -11.68
C VAL A 288 17.33 -11.41 -11.27
N GLN A 289 17.53 -12.66 -10.85
CA GLN A 289 18.82 -13.16 -10.38
C GLN A 289 19.14 -14.52 -11.03
N ALA A 290 20.42 -14.77 -11.29
CA ALA A 290 20.88 -16.09 -11.73
C ALA A 290 20.56 -17.16 -10.68
N GLY A 291 20.16 -18.34 -11.13
CA GLY A 291 19.66 -19.44 -10.30
C GLY A 291 18.16 -19.35 -9.95
N MET A 292 17.46 -18.25 -10.27
CA MET A 292 16.01 -18.12 -10.03
C MET A 292 15.22 -19.14 -10.87
N PRO A 293 14.21 -19.83 -10.28
CA PRO A 293 13.34 -20.73 -11.03
C PRO A 293 12.36 -19.94 -11.90
N ALA A 294 12.13 -20.44 -13.12
CA ALA A 294 11.15 -19.91 -14.06
C ALA A 294 10.06 -20.95 -14.34
N GLU A 295 8.80 -20.54 -14.30
CA GLU A 295 7.70 -21.29 -14.91
C GLU A 295 7.63 -20.93 -16.40
N LEU A 296 7.50 -21.95 -17.24
CA LEU A 296 7.49 -21.82 -18.69
C LEU A 296 6.23 -22.46 -19.24
N ASP A 297 5.57 -21.79 -20.18
CA ASP A 297 4.43 -22.31 -20.91
C ASP A 297 4.70 -22.23 -22.42
N PHE A 298 4.46 -23.35 -23.11
CA PHE A 298 4.83 -23.53 -24.51
C PHE A 298 3.57 -23.89 -25.32
N PRO A 299 2.89 -22.91 -25.94
CA PRO A 299 1.65 -23.15 -26.69
C PRO A 299 1.79 -24.17 -27.84
N SER A 300 3.01 -24.38 -28.32
CA SER A 300 3.34 -25.36 -29.38
C SER A 300 3.68 -26.76 -28.85
N ALA A 301 3.90 -26.93 -27.54
CA ALA A 301 4.31 -28.18 -26.91
C ALA A 301 3.77 -28.28 -25.45
N PRO A 302 2.46 -28.54 -25.24
CA PRO A 302 1.86 -28.56 -23.90
C PRO A 302 2.43 -29.63 -22.95
N ASP A 303 2.99 -30.72 -23.49
CA ASP A 303 3.61 -31.81 -22.73
C ASP A 303 5.10 -31.56 -22.40
N ALA A 304 5.64 -30.39 -22.77
CA ALA A 304 7.01 -30.01 -22.45
C ALA A 304 7.18 -29.67 -20.95
N PRO A 305 8.38 -29.82 -20.38
CA PRO A 305 8.63 -29.44 -18.99
C PRO A 305 8.51 -27.92 -18.81
N GLY A 306 7.41 -27.50 -18.16
CA GLY A 306 7.12 -26.09 -17.88
C GLY A 306 7.93 -25.46 -16.73
N LYS A 307 9.18 -25.92 -16.54
CA LYS A 307 10.11 -25.41 -15.51
C LYS A 307 11.50 -25.29 -16.10
N GLY A 308 12.14 -24.15 -15.86
CA GLY A 308 13.54 -23.91 -16.18
C GLY A 308 14.24 -23.11 -15.07
N GLN A 309 15.54 -22.88 -15.24
CA GLN A 309 16.34 -22.07 -14.32
C GLN A 309 17.09 -20.97 -15.07
N VAL A 310 17.13 -19.76 -14.53
CA VAL A 310 17.94 -18.66 -15.08
C VAL A 310 19.44 -19.01 -14.96
N ASP A 311 20.11 -19.34 -16.06
CA ASP A 311 21.57 -19.60 -16.11
C ASP A 311 22.35 -18.29 -16.18
N TYR A 312 21.90 -17.35 -17.03
CA TYR A 312 22.68 -16.17 -17.34
C TYR A 312 21.82 -14.97 -17.73
N ILE A 313 22.24 -13.77 -17.33
CA ILE A 313 21.63 -12.49 -17.69
C ILE A 313 22.63 -11.76 -18.57
N TYR A 314 22.24 -11.40 -19.80
CA TYR A 314 23.14 -10.70 -20.71
C TYR A 314 23.37 -9.25 -20.25
N PRO A 315 24.61 -8.72 -20.34
CA PRO A 315 24.94 -7.35 -19.92
C PRO A 315 24.49 -6.28 -20.94
N THR A 316 23.63 -6.63 -21.90
CA THR A 316 23.19 -5.80 -23.02
C THR A 316 21.68 -5.61 -23.00
N ILE A 317 21.24 -4.40 -23.33
CA ILE A 317 19.83 -4.02 -23.45
C ILE A 317 19.58 -3.65 -24.92
N ASP A 318 18.52 -4.17 -25.54
CA ASP A 318 18.11 -3.69 -26.87
C ASP A 318 17.49 -2.29 -26.75
N PRO A 319 18.07 -1.25 -27.39
CA PRO A 319 17.58 0.12 -27.30
C PRO A 319 16.22 0.35 -27.97
N LYS A 320 15.75 -0.56 -28.84
CA LYS A 320 14.47 -0.47 -29.54
C LYS A 320 13.31 -0.95 -28.67
N THR A 321 13.49 -2.06 -27.96
CA THR A 321 12.46 -2.68 -27.12
C THR A 321 12.58 -2.33 -25.64
N ARG A 322 13.74 -1.81 -25.20
CA ARG A 322 14.10 -1.59 -23.79
C ARG A 322 14.00 -2.86 -22.93
N THR A 323 14.44 -3.97 -23.52
CA THR A 323 14.51 -5.28 -22.86
C THR A 323 15.96 -5.76 -22.79
N ALA A 324 16.29 -6.47 -21.71
CA ALA A 324 17.50 -7.26 -21.58
C ALA A 324 17.18 -8.74 -21.80
N ASP A 325 18.14 -9.48 -22.35
CA ASP A 325 17.98 -10.90 -22.62
C ASP A 325 18.43 -11.73 -21.40
N VAL A 326 17.56 -12.64 -20.97
CA VAL A 326 17.80 -13.55 -19.84
C VAL A 326 17.72 -14.98 -20.36
N ARG A 327 18.83 -15.71 -20.29
CA ARG A 327 18.92 -17.11 -20.68
C ARG A 327 18.44 -18.02 -19.56
N ILE A 328 17.42 -18.81 -19.88
CA ILE A 328 16.85 -19.85 -19.03
C ILE A 328 17.24 -21.20 -19.65
N GLU A 329 17.80 -22.11 -18.87
CA GLU A 329 18.13 -23.47 -19.31
C GLU A 329 16.95 -24.41 -19.02
N VAL A 330 16.64 -25.29 -19.98
CA VAL A 330 15.48 -26.18 -19.96
C VAL A 330 15.86 -27.56 -20.51
N ASP A 331 15.61 -28.59 -19.71
CA ASP A 331 15.75 -29.99 -20.12
C ASP A 331 14.76 -30.30 -21.26
N ASN A 332 15.25 -30.85 -22.37
CA ASN A 332 14.46 -31.24 -23.54
C ASN A 332 14.75 -32.70 -23.95
N VAL A 333 15.00 -33.56 -22.97
CA VAL A 333 15.32 -34.99 -23.17
C VAL A 333 14.20 -35.73 -23.92
N SER A 334 12.95 -35.27 -23.83
CA SER A 334 11.79 -35.78 -24.59
C SER A 334 11.74 -35.31 -26.05
N GLY A 335 12.47 -34.25 -26.42
CA GLY A 335 12.48 -33.68 -27.77
C GLY A 335 11.20 -32.95 -28.18
N TYR A 336 10.36 -32.53 -27.22
CA TYR A 336 9.14 -31.77 -27.52
C TYR A 336 9.43 -30.32 -27.93
N LEU A 337 10.41 -29.69 -27.29
CA LEU A 337 10.79 -28.31 -27.60
C LEU A 337 11.62 -28.28 -28.88
N ARG A 338 11.27 -27.35 -29.77
CA ARG A 338 11.96 -27.11 -31.03
C ARG A 338 12.54 -25.69 -31.01
N PRO A 339 13.81 -25.47 -31.39
CA PRO A 339 14.35 -24.13 -31.59
C PRO A 339 13.46 -23.31 -32.54
N GLY A 340 13.30 -22.02 -32.24
CA GLY A 340 12.35 -21.11 -32.88
C GLY A 340 10.93 -21.14 -32.30
N ALA A 341 10.62 -22.02 -31.34
CA ALA A 341 9.32 -22.01 -30.65
C ALA A 341 9.19 -20.82 -29.68
N TYR A 342 7.96 -20.36 -29.45
CA TYR A 342 7.62 -19.29 -28.52
C TYR A 342 7.34 -19.83 -27.11
N ALA A 343 7.71 -19.05 -26.09
CA ALA A 343 7.48 -19.33 -24.67
C ALA A 343 6.86 -18.13 -23.95
N ASP A 344 5.83 -18.39 -23.13
CA ASP A 344 5.35 -17.48 -22.07
C ASP A 344 6.10 -17.84 -20.77
N ILE A 345 6.62 -16.83 -20.08
CA ILE A 345 7.62 -17.00 -19.03
C ILE A 345 7.14 -16.28 -17.79
N ARG A 346 6.96 -17.02 -16.70
CA ARG A 346 6.53 -16.53 -15.39
C ARG A 346 7.64 -16.69 -14.37
N LEU A 347 8.19 -15.55 -13.95
CA LEU A 347 9.24 -15.46 -12.94
C LEU A 347 8.61 -15.00 -11.63
N ASN A 348 8.56 -15.90 -10.64
CA ASN A 348 8.03 -15.60 -9.31
C ASN A 348 9.11 -14.91 -8.47
N ILE A 349 9.10 -13.57 -8.47
CA ILE A 349 10.00 -12.75 -7.65
C ILE A 349 9.49 -12.82 -6.21
N GLY A 350 10.20 -13.55 -5.36
CA GLY A 350 9.80 -13.76 -3.97
C GLY A 350 9.67 -12.46 -3.18
N GLY A 351 8.55 -12.30 -2.48
CA GLY A 351 8.39 -11.25 -1.48
C GLY A 351 9.14 -11.64 -0.20
N ARG A 352 9.61 -10.65 0.57
CA ARG A 352 9.81 -10.88 1.99
C ARG A 352 8.43 -10.90 2.66
N PRO A 353 8.15 -11.84 3.57
CA PRO A 353 6.92 -11.80 4.36
C PRO A 353 6.88 -10.47 5.14
N ARG A 354 5.83 -9.67 4.90
CA ARG A 354 5.68 -8.30 5.42
C ARG A 354 4.27 -8.11 6.00
N LEU A 355 4.11 -7.25 7.00
CA LEU A 355 2.79 -6.95 7.56
C LEU A 355 1.89 -6.36 6.47
N SER A 356 0.67 -6.87 6.38
CA SER A 356 -0.23 -6.55 5.27
C SER A 356 -1.70 -6.53 5.67
N VAL A 357 -2.46 -5.68 5.01
CA VAL A 357 -3.91 -5.63 5.08
C VAL A 357 -4.51 -5.82 3.68
N PRO A 358 -5.79 -6.21 3.54
CA PRO A 358 -6.49 -6.12 2.26
C PRO A 358 -6.42 -4.69 1.73
N SER A 359 -6.13 -4.49 0.45
CA SER A 359 -5.99 -3.14 -0.13
C SER A 359 -7.28 -2.31 0.00
N GLU A 360 -8.43 -2.98 0.08
CA GLU A 360 -9.76 -2.39 0.31
C GLU A 360 -9.89 -1.70 1.68
N ALA A 361 -9.12 -2.12 2.69
CA ALA A 361 -9.17 -1.57 4.05
C ALA A 361 -8.48 -0.19 4.20
N ILE A 362 -7.75 0.25 3.17
CA ILE A 362 -6.97 1.49 3.19
C ILE A 362 -7.80 2.63 2.59
N LEU A 363 -7.98 3.68 3.38
CA LEU A 363 -8.56 4.95 2.96
C LEU A 363 -7.42 5.91 2.58
N LEU A 364 -7.48 6.46 1.37
CA LEU A 364 -6.53 7.46 0.87
C LEU A 364 -7.20 8.84 0.92
N GLY A 365 -6.63 9.76 1.70
CA GLY A 365 -7.06 11.16 1.81
C GLY A 365 -5.95 12.14 1.43
N SER A 366 -6.25 13.44 1.51
CA SER A 366 -5.28 14.53 1.30
C SER A 366 -4.11 14.52 2.30
N GLU A 367 -4.34 14.00 3.51
CA GLU A 367 -3.36 13.91 4.60
C GLU A 367 -2.57 12.59 4.60
N GLY A 368 -2.84 11.68 3.66
CA GLY A 368 -2.17 10.39 3.54
C GLY A 368 -3.11 9.18 3.67
N ALA A 369 -2.54 8.03 4.00
CA ALA A 369 -3.27 6.77 4.15
C ALA A 369 -3.73 6.57 5.61
N ARG A 370 -4.99 6.18 5.80
CA ARG A 370 -5.58 5.80 7.09
C ARG A 370 -6.33 4.47 6.99
N VAL A 371 -6.46 3.78 8.10
CA VAL A 371 -7.24 2.54 8.25
C VAL A 371 -8.18 2.68 9.43
N VAL A 372 -9.32 1.99 9.38
CA VAL A 372 -10.24 1.91 10.52
C VAL A 372 -10.00 0.59 11.25
N ILE A 373 -9.65 0.66 12.53
CA ILE A 373 -9.37 -0.49 13.40
C ILE A 373 -10.60 -0.78 14.24
N ALA A 374 -10.94 -2.06 14.40
CA ALA A 374 -11.99 -2.54 15.28
C ALA A 374 -11.38 -2.97 16.63
N GLU A 375 -11.60 -2.17 17.67
CA GLU A 375 -11.05 -2.39 19.02
C GLU A 375 -11.86 -3.41 19.84
N GLY A 376 -12.94 -3.93 19.26
CA GLY A 376 -13.91 -4.81 19.92
C GLY A 376 -15.11 -4.05 20.48
N ASN A 377 -16.13 -4.78 20.96
CA ASN A 377 -17.35 -4.23 21.55
C ASN A 377 -18.10 -3.17 20.71
N GLY A 378 -17.93 -3.19 19.38
CA GLY A 378 -18.52 -2.20 18.46
C GLY A 378 -17.81 -0.84 18.42
N ARG A 379 -16.61 -0.72 19.00
CA ARG A 379 -15.77 0.48 18.92
C ARG A 379 -14.82 0.41 17.72
N PHE A 380 -14.74 1.52 16.99
CA PHE A 380 -13.87 1.69 15.83
C PHE A 380 -13.03 2.97 15.97
N SER A 381 -11.74 2.89 15.66
CA SER A 381 -10.82 4.04 15.69
C SER A 381 -10.08 4.20 14.36
N GLY A 382 -9.91 5.45 13.91
CA GLY A 382 -9.11 5.76 12.73
C GLY A 382 -7.63 5.85 13.09
N ARG A 383 -6.75 5.22 12.31
CA ARG A 383 -5.29 5.30 12.50
C ARG A 383 -4.57 5.59 11.19
N ALA A 384 -3.68 6.57 11.21
CA ALA A 384 -2.78 6.85 10.08
C ALA A 384 -1.75 5.71 9.91
N VAL A 385 -1.46 5.34 8.66
CA VAL A 385 -0.50 4.28 8.31
C VAL A 385 0.40 4.72 7.17
N GLN A 386 1.62 4.20 7.14
CA GLN A 386 2.48 4.31 5.96
C GLN A 386 2.39 3.02 5.14
N THR A 387 1.97 3.14 3.88
CA THR A 387 1.77 1.99 2.98
C THR A 387 2.98 1.76 2.09
N GLY A 388 3.33 0.50 1.87
CA GLY A 388 4.40 0.07 0.97
C GLY A 388 3.87 -0.50 -0.35
N ILE A 389 4.45 -1.61 -0.79
CA ILE A 389 4.09 -2.27 -2.05
C ILE A 389 2.68 -2.87 -1.96
N SER A 390 1.91 -2.81 -3.06
CA SER A 390 0.61 -3.49 -3.17
C SER A 390 0.68 -4.61 -4.21
N ALA A 391 0.27 -5.83 -3.83
CA ALA A 391 0.25 -7.01 -4.69
C ALA A 391 -0.83 -8.00 -4.23
N ASN A 392 -1.40 -8.78 -5.16
CA ASN A 392 -2.34 -9.86 -4.86
C ASN A 392 -3.58 -9.44 -4.01
N GLY A 393 -4.05 -8.20 -4.17
CA GLY A 393 -5.18 -7.65 -3.40
C GLY A 393 -4.83 -7.24 -1.95
N ARG A 394 -3.54 -7.25 -1.60
CA ARG A 394 -3.02 -6.83 -0.30
C ARG A 394 -2.05 -5.67 -0.46
N THR A 395 -1.92 -4.87 0.59
CA THR A 395 -0.99 -3.74 0.66
C THR A 395 -0.13 -3.87 1.91
N GLU A 396 1.16 -3.64 1.73
CA GLU A 396 2.17 -3.62 2.79
C GLU A 396 1.93 -2.43 3.72
N ILE A 397 2.12 -2.65 5.01
CA ILE A 397 2.14 -1.60 6.03
C ILE A 397 3.56 -1.48 6.59
N LEU A 398 4.18 -0.33 6.36
CA LEU A 398 5.53 0.02 6.82
C LEU A 398 5.52 0.49 8.28
N SER A 399 4.47 1.21 8.68
CA SER A 399 4.26 1.68 10.05
C SER A 399 2.78 1.98 10.32
N GLY A 400 2.38 1.93 11.59
CA GLY A 400 1.03 2.29 12.07
C GLY A 400 0.13 1.13 12.50
N LEU A 401 0.44 -0.12 12.14
CA LEU A 401 -0.30 -1.31 12.61
C LEU A 401 0.63 -2.34 13.22
N GLU A 402 0.07 -3.17 14.10
CA GLU A 402 0.71 -4.38 14.63
C GLU A 402 0.09 -5.65 14.03
N SER A 403 0.80 -6.78 14.14
CA SER A 403 0.29 -8.06 13.65
C SER A 403 -0.84 -8.57 14.56
N GLY A 404 -2.01 -8.79 13.98
CA GLY A 404 -3.23 -9.17 14.70
C GLY A 404 -4.25 -8.04 14.87
N ASP A 405 -3.90 -6.79 14.56
CA ASP A 405 -4.87 -5.68 14.54
C ASP A 405 -6.01 -5.98 13.57
N MET A 406 -7.27 -5.89 14.02
CA MET A 406 -8.44 -6.14 13.18
C MET A 406 -8.82 -4.85 12.44
N VAL A 407 -8.58 -4.80 11.13
CA VAL A 407 -8.94 -3.65 10.28
C VAL A 407 -10.27 -3.87 9.56
N VAL A 408 -11.01 -2.79 9.30
CA VAL A 408 -12.26 -2.83 8.55
C VAL A 408 -11.96 -2.87 7.04
N ALA A 409 -12.30 -3.97 6.39
CA ALA A 409 -12.16 -4.18 4.96
C ALA A 409 -13.43 -3.84 4.16
N SER A 410 -14.59 -3.68 4.81
CA SER A 410 -15.84 -3.27 4.17
C SER A 410 -16.69 -2.42 5.11
N GLY A 411 -17.30 -1.35 4.59
CA GLY A 411 -18.06 -0.35 5.35
C GLY A 411 -17.20 0.78 5.97
N GLN A 412 -15.88 0.75 5.74
CA GLN A 412 -14.88 1.69 6.25
C GLN A 412 -15.21 3.17 5.97
N PHE A 413 -15.74 3.49 4.78
CA PHE A 413 -16.12 4.87 4.42
C PHE A 413 -17.28 5.42 5.26
N LEU A 414 -18.25 4.57 5.64
CA LEU A 414 -19.39 5.00 6.46
C LEU A 414 -18.95 5.26 7.90
N LEU A 415 -18.09 4.40 8.46
CA LEU A 415 -17.49 4.60 9.78
C LEU A 415 -16.61 5.85 9.82
N ASP A 416 -15.78 6.05 8.79
CA ASP A 416 -14.89 7.22 8.70
C ASP A 416 -15.69 8.52 8.54
N SER A 417 -16.76 8.50 7.76
CA SER A 417 -17.69 9.63 7.61
C SER A 417 -18.38 9.98 8.92
N GLU A 418 -18.86 8.98 9.68
CA GLU A 418 -19.48 9.18 10.99
C GLU A 418 -18.48 9.70 12.03
N ALA A 419 -17.24 9.21 12.01
CA ALA A 419 -16.15 9.68 12.87
C ALA A 419 -15.80 11.15 12.58
N ASN A 420 -15.50 11.47 11.33
CA ASN A 420 -15.16 12.82 10.90
C ASN A 420 -16.35 13.79 11.07
N LEU A 421 -17.60 13.32 10.92
CA LEU A 421 -18.80 14.12 11.17
C LEU A 421 -18.97 14.42 12.66
N LYS A 422 -18.81 13.44 13.55
CA LYS A 422 -18.87 13.67 15.01
C LYS A 422 -17.74 14.57 15.50
N GLU A 423 -16.52 14.36 15.01
CA GLU A 423 -15.38 15.22 15.34
C GLU A 423 -15.57 16.65 14.79
N GLY A 424 -16.09 16.78 13.56
CA GLY A 424 -16.44 18.06 12.95
C GLY A 424 -17.57 18.79 13.69
N LEU A 425 -18.63 18.08 14.09
CA LEU A 425 -19.71 18.63 14.91
C LEU A 425 -19.21 19.06 16.29
N ALA A 426 -18.40 18.25 16.97
CA ALA A 426 -17.79 18.61 18.25
C ALA A 426 -16.82 19.81 18.16
N LYS A 427 -16.23 20.05 16.98
CA LYS A 427 -15.43 21.25 16.68
C LYS A 427 -16.29 22.47 16.29
N LEU A 428 -17.52 22.27 15.84
CA LEU A 428 -18.50 23.32 15.50
C LEU A 428 -19.39 23.71 16.69
N GLU A 429 -19.55 22.83 17.67
CA GLU A 429 -20.12 23.12 18.98
C GLU A 429 -19.12 23.96 19.81
N ALA A 430 -19.09 25.26 19.50
CA ALA A 430 -18.32 26.26 20.24
C ALA A 430 -18.70 26.27 21.74
N PRO A 431 -17.79 26.67 22.65
CA PRO A 431 -18.12 26.85 24.06
C PRO A 431 -19.28 27.84 24.22
N ASP A 432 -20.22 27.53 25.11
CA ASP A 432 -21.47 28.28 25.29
C ASP A 432 -21.23 29.78 25.52
N ALA A 433 -21.63 30.60 24.54
CA ALA A 433 -21.71 32.07 24.69
C ALA A 433 -22.68 32.49 25.83
N SER A 434 -23.50 31.56 26.36
CA SER A 434 -24.33 31.75 27.56
C SER A 434 -23.53 31.97 28.86
N ALA A 435 -22.20 31.87 28.84
CA ALA A 435 -21.37 32.14 30.01
C ALA A 435 -21.08 33.63 30.26
N ALA A 436 -21.28 34.50 29.25
CA ALA A 436 -21.02 35.94 29.35
C ALA A 436 -22.21 36.71 29.96
N SER A 437 -21.91 37.74 30.73
CA SER A 437 -22.87 38.62 31.41
C SER A 437 -22.93 39.99 30.71
N PRO A 438 -24.02 40.79 30.84
CA PRO A 438 -24.08 42.13 30.26
C PRO A 438 -22.95 43.07 30.73
N GLU A 439 -22.31 42.77 31.86
CA GLU A 439 -21.18 43.52 32.41
C GLU A 439 -19.80 43.06 31.90
N THR A 440 -19.70 41.90 31.23
CA THR A 440 -18.43 41.36 30.72
C THR A 440 -17.75 42.38 29.78
N PRO A 441 -16.46 42.74 30.02
CA PRO A 441 -15.68 43.60 29.12
C PRO A 441 -15.61 43.03 27.70
N LEU A 442 -15.49 43.88 26.68
CA LEU A 442 -15.49 43.43 25.27
C LEU A 442 -14.37 42.42 24.96
N PHE A 443 -13.17 42.61 25.52
CA PHE A 443 -12.03 41.69 25.41
C PHE A 443 -12.29 40.29 26.02
N ASP A 444 -13.14 40.20 27.05
CA ASP A 444 -13.44 38.96 27.75
C ASP A 444 -14.64 38.19 27.14
N ILE A 445 -15.21 38.68 26.03
CA ILE A 445 -16.28 37.98 25.31
C ILE A 445 -15.66 36.85 24.47
N PRO A 446 -16.07 35.58 24.65
CA PRO A 446 -15.59 34.48 23.83
C PRO A 446 -16.15 34.60 22.40
N VAL A 447 -15.31 35.07 21.48
CA VAL A 447 -15.58 35.14 20.05
C VAL A 447 -14.75 34.07 19.34
N ASP A 448 -15.43 33.15 18.64
CA ASP A 448 -14.74 32.12 17.85
C ASP A 448 -14.25 32.69 16.52
N SER A 449 -13.36 31.97 15.83
CA SER A 449 -12.77 32.42 14.56
C SER A 449 -13.82 32.68 13.48
N LYS A 450 -14.98 32.01 13.54
CA LYS A 450 -16.11 32.27 12.65
C LYS A 450 -16.77 33.62 12.95
N ALA A 451 -17.14 33.87 14.21
CA ALA A 451 -17.74 35.15 14.59
C ALA A 451 -16.76 36.33 14.42
N LEU A 452 -15.45 36.11 14.62
CA LEU A 452 -14.44 37.13 14.34
C LEU A 452 -14.44 37.51 12.85
N ALA A 453 -14.40 36.52 11.95
CA ALA A 453 -14.49 36.77 10.51
C ALA A 453 -15.84 37.40 10.09
N GLU A 454 -16.94 37.04 10.76
CA GLU A 454 -18.25 37.68 10.54
C GLU A 454 -18.28 39.15 11.01
N ILE A 455 -17.49 39.52 12.03
CA ILE A 455 -17.31 40.91 12.48
C ILE A 455 -16.33 41.67 11.56
N ASP A 456 -15.29 41.01 11.06
CA ASP A 456 -14.31 41.61 10.15
C ASP A 456 -14.95 42.07 8.83
N HIS A 457 -16.01 41.40 8.37
CA HIS A 457 -16.81 41.90 7.25
C HIS A 457 -17.40 43.31 7.46
N PHE A 458 -17.59 43.77 8.70
CA PHE A 458 -17.98 45.15 8.97
C PHE A 458 -16.80 46.14 8.84
N THR A 459 -15.59 45.70 9.20
CA THR A 459 -14.37 46.50 8.94
C THR A 459 -14.04 46.56 7.45
N ASP A 460 -14.28 45.48 6.69
CA ASP A 460 -14.17 45.47 5.23
C ASP A 460 -15.12 46.49 4.60
N MET A 461 -16.36 46.59 5.09
CA MET A 461 -17.31 47.62 4.62
C MET A 461 -16.86 49.04 4.95
N ALA A 462 -16.22 49.27 6.10
CA ALA A 462 -15.65 50.57 6.44
C ALA A 462 -14.46 50.94 5.52
N LEU A 463 -13.61 49.97 5.17
CA LEU A 463 -12.52 50.17 4.19
C LEU A 463 -13.09 50.44 2.78
N TYR A 464 -14.10 49.67 2.36
CA TYR A 464 -14.77 49.86 1.07
C TYR A 464 -15.43 51.25 0.94
N PHE A 465 -16.14 51.71 1.97
CA PHE A 465 -16.72 53.07 1.98
C PHE A 465 -15.64 54.16 2.03
N HIS A 466 -14.50 53.90 2.69
CA HIS A 466 -13.35 54.81 2.68
C HIS A 466 -12.74 54.93 1.27
N GLU A 467 -12.46 53.80 0.62
CA GLU A 467 -11.91 53.75 -0.74
C GLU A 467 -12.83 54.42 -1.77
N ALA A 468 -14.14 54.15 -1.72
CA ALA A 468 -15.14 54.81 -2.57
C ALA A 468 -15.09 56.35 -2.44
N LEU A 469 -14.91 56.84 -1.21
CA LEU A 469 -14.74 58.26 -0.96
C LEU A 469 -13.37 58.78 -1.42
N THR A 470 -12.25 58.11 -1.19
CA THR A 470 -10.94 58.61 -1.64
C THR A 470 -10.82 58.65 -3.16
N ASP A 471 -11.33 57.62 -3.82
CA ASP A 471 -11.10 57.37 -5.25
C ASP A 471 -12.23 57.95 -6.12
N GLY A 472 -13.37 58.29 -5.51
CA GLY A 472 -14.44 59.05 -6.14
C GLY A 472 -15.37 58.19 -7.01
N TYR A 473 -15.66 56.97 -6.55
CA TYR A 473 -16.64 56.07 -7.18
C TYR A 473 -17.87 55.85 -6.28
N ASP A 474 -19.00 55.51 -6.88
CA ASP A 474 -20.24 55.22 -6.15
C ASP A 474 -20.25 53.75 -5.67
N ILE A 475 -20.71 53.49 -4.44
CA ILE A 475 -20.82 52.13 -3.90
C ILE A 475 -21.98 51.34 -4.54
N ASP A 476 -21.86 50.02 -4.62
CA ASP A 476 -22.98 49.13 -4.99
C ASP A 476 -23.75 48.70 -3.74
N PRO A 477 -25.05 49.05 -3.61
CA PRO A 477 -25.90 48.62 -2.50
C PRO A 477 -25.95 47.09 -2.28
N LEU A 478 -25.70 46.28 -3.31
CA LEU A 478 -25.68 44.82 -3.23
C LEU A 478 -24.45 44.26 -2.50
N PHE A 479 -23.35 45.02 -2.41
CA PHE A 479 -22.17 44.60 -1.63
C PHE A 479 -22.35 44.83 -0.13
N VAL A 480 -23.36 45.62 0.27
CA VAL A 480 -23.70 45.87 1.69
C VAL A 480 -24.64 44.77 2.25
N ASP A 481 -25.43 44.11 1.39
CA ASP A 481 -26.38 43.06 1.79
C ASP A 481 -25.77 41.89 2.58
N PRO A 482 -24.60 41.32 2.23
CA PRO A 482 -23.98 40.24 2.99
C PRO A 482 -23.63 40.65 4.43
N ALA A 483 -23.07 41.85 4.60
CA ALA A 483 -22.77 42.39 5.92
C ALA A 483 -24.07 42.61 6.73
N LEU A 484 -25.09 43.24 6.14
CA LEU A 484 -26.39 43.43 6.78
C LEU A 484 -27.06 42.12 7.25
N ALA A 485 -26.87 41.03 6.50
CA ALA A 485 -27.40 39.71 6.86
C ALA A 485 -26.69 39.05 8.06
N LEU A 486 -25.43 39.40 8.33
CA LEU A 486 -24.66 38.87 9.49
C LEU A 486 -25.05 39.53 10.81
N VAL A 487 -25.45 40.81 10.78
CA VAL A 487 -25.77 41.57 11.99
C VAL A 487 -26.81 40.90 12.91
N PRO A 488 -27.99 40.44 12.43
CA PRO A 488 -28.95 39.75 13.31
C PRO A 488 -28.42 38.43 13.87
N VAL A 489 -27.55 37.71 13.12
CA VAL A 489 -26.94 36.45 13.59
C VAL A 489 -26.00 36.71 14.77
N LEU A 490 -25.11 37.69 14.63
CA LEU A 490 -24.18 38.08 15.69
C LEU A 490 -24.90 38.71 16.88
N ARG A 491 -25.87 39.61 16.64
CA ARG A 491 -26.68 40.22 17.71
C ARG A 491 -27.44 39.16 18.51
N ASP A 492 -28.10 38.21 17.86
CA ASP A 492 -28.86 37.17 18.57
C ASP A 492 -27.93 36.20 19.32
N ARG A 493 -26.74 35.90 18.76
CA ARG A 493 -25.69 35.10 19.41
C ARG A 493 -25.11 35.78 20.67
N TYR A 494 -24.96 37.11 20.63
CA TYR A 494 -24.29 37.91 21.67
C TYR A 494 -25.25 38.82 22.46
N ALA A 495 -26.56 38.54 22.42
CA ALA A 495 -27.64 39.41 22.89
C ALA A 495 -27.54 39.90 24.35
N ASN A 496 -26.84 39.16 25.22
CA ASN A 496 -26.64 39.48 26.63
C ASN A 496 -25.23 40.03 26.93
N THR A 497 -24.54 40.60 25.95
CA THR A 497 -23.15 41.10 26.09
C THR A 497 -23.02 42.55 25.59
N LYS A 498 -21.86 43.18 25.87
CA LYS A 498 -21.55 44.53 25.37
C LYS A 498 -21.37 44.60 23.84
N LEU A 499 -21.32 43.46 23.14
CA LEU A 499 -21.24 43.42 21.67
C LEU A 499 -22.61 43.63 21.01
N ALA A 500 -23.74 43.31 21.68
CA ALA A 500 -25.08 43.54 21.12
C ALA A 500 -25.35 45.01 20.69
N PRO A 501 -25.10 46.05 21.53
CA PRO A 501 -25.31 47.44 21.12
C PRO A 501 -24.33 47.91 20.04
N VAL A 502 -23.15 47.29 19.91
CA VAL A 502 -22.22 47.53 18.79
C VAL A 502 -22.86 47.04 17.50
N MET A 503 -23.41 45.81 17.50
CA MET A 503 -24.11 45.24 16.35
C MET A 503 -25.35 46.06 15.94
N ASP A 504 -26.16 46.53 16.88
CA ASP A 504 -27.33 47.38 16.56
C ASP A 504 -26.92 48.72 15.91
N ALA A 505 -25.82 49.33 16.38
CA ALA A 505 -25.26 50.55 15.79
C ALA A 505 -24.68 50.29 14.38
N THR A 506 -23.94 49.19 14.20
CA THR A 506 -23.45 48.72 12.90
C THR A 506 -24.59 48.46 11.91
N GLN A 507 -25.70 47.84 12.35
CA GLN A 507 -26.88 47.64 11.50
C GLN A 507 -27.43 48.97 10.97
N THR A 508 -27.50 49.97 11.86
CA THR A 508 -28.06 51.29 11.56
C THR A 508 -27.21 52.02 10.52
N ALA A 509 -25.89 52.02 10.70
CA ALA A 509 -24.96 52.66 9.76
C ALA A 509 -24.93 51.95 8.39
N LEU A 510 -24.88 50.61 8.34
CA LEU A 510 -24.89 49.86 7.08
C LEU A 510 -26.21 50.02 6.31
N ALA A 511 -27.36 50.01 7.00
CA ALA A 511 -28.66 50.17 6.35
C ALA A 511 -28.86 51.58 5.81
N ALA A 512 -28.29 52.59 6.47
CA ALA A 512 -28.27 53.96 5.96
C ALA A 512 -27.26 54.11 4.81
N ALA A 513 -26.08 53.48 4.86
CA ALA A 513 -25.10 53.47 3.77
C ALA A 513 -25.67 52.89 2.48
N GLN A 514 -26.44 51.80 2.56
CA GLN A 514 -27.13 51.19 1.43
C GLN A 514 -28.10 52.16 0.70
N ASN A 515 -28.55 53.20 1.39
CA ASN A 515 -29.47 54.22 0.86
C ASN A 515 -28.80 55.60 0.63
N ALA A 516 -27.47 55.70 0.77
CA ALA A 516 -26.74 56.94 0.53
C ALA A 516 -26.89 57.38 -0.94
N THR A 517 -27.29 58.64 -1.16
CA THR A 517 -27.55 59.17 -2.51
C THR A 517 -26.46 60.06 -3.05
N ASP A 518 -25.57 60.55 -2.19
CA ASP A 518 -24.40 61.31 -2.56
C ASP A 518 -23.18 61.02 -1.66
N ARG A 519 -22.08 61.72 -1.97
CA ARG A 519 -20.79 61.58 -1.29
C ARG A 519 -20.81 62.09 0.17
N GLU A 520 -21.67 63.04 0.50
CA GLU A 520 -21.78 63.60 1.87
C GLU A 520 -22.63 62.69 2.77
N ASP A 521 -23.67 62.07 2.21
CA ASP A 521 -24.39 60.94 2.81
C ASP A 521 -23.39 59.82 3.15
N LEU A 522 -22.66 59.29 2.15
CA LEU A 522 -21.73 58.17 2.33
C LEU A 522 -20.61 58.49 3.33
N ALA A 523 -20.06 59.72 3.30
CA ALA A 523 -19.09 60.17 4.29
C ALA A 523 -19.66 60.24 5.72
N THR A 524 -20.95 60.51 5.86
CA THR A 524 -21.62 60.43 7.17
C THR A 524 -21.77 58.98 7.62
N GLN A 525 -22.17 58.07 6.71
CA GLN A 525 -22.36 56.65 7.05
C GLN A 525 -21.04 55.90 7.32
N LEU A 526 -19.94 56.25 6.66
CA LEU A 526 -18.60 55.76 7.02
C LEU A 526 -18.25 56.17 8.46
N SER A 527 -18.47 57.43 8.82
CA SER A 527 -18.18 57.92 10.17
C SER A 527 -19.04 57.22 11.23
N ASP A 528 -20.33 57.01 10.94
CA ASP A 528 -21.25 56.34 11.86
C ASP A 528 -20.91 54.84 12.01
N LEU A 529 -20.49 54.17 10.91
CA LEU A 529 -20.05 52.78 10.94
C LEU A 529 -18.75 52.61 11.76
N VAL A 530 -17.77 53.48 11.55
CA VAL A 530 -16.49 53.39 12.28
C VAL A 530 -16.67 53.77 13.75
N GLU A 531 -17.49 54.77 14.08
CA GLU A 531 -17.82 55.09 15.48
C GLU A 531 -18.64 53.97 16.15
N ALA A 532 -19.50 53.25 15.40
CA ALA A 532 -20.19 52.06 15.89
C ALA A 532 -19.23 50.91 16.22
N LEU A 533 -18.27 50.60 15.34
CA LEU A 533 -17.30 49.51 15.51
C LEU A 533 -16.19 49.83 16.53
N LYS A 534 -15.88 51.11 16.75
CA LYS A 534 -14.81 51.61 17.63
C LYS A 534 -14.70 50.96 19.02
N PRO A 535 -15.78 50.65 19.77
CA PRO A 535 -15.67 49.91 21.02
C PRO A 535 -15.06 48.51 20.81
N TRP A 536 -15.49 47.78 19.77
CA TRP A 536 -14.90 46.48 19.43
C TRP A 536 -13.45 46.62 18.94
N LEU A 537 -13.16 47.61 18.10
CA LEU A 537 -11.82 47.87 17.57
C LEU A 537 -10.80 48.23 18.66
N LEU A 538 -11.20 48.95 19.71
CA LEU A 538 -10.30 49.43 20.77
C LEU A 538 -10.32 48.57 22.04
N GLU A 539 -11.47 47.99 22.41
CA GLU A 539 -11.65 47.25 23.67
C GLU A 539 -11.96 45.76 23.46
N GLY A 540 -12.27 45.33 22.24
CA GLY A 540 -12.55 43.93 21.89
C GLY A 540 -11.34 43.21 21.33
N ALA A 541 -10.93 43.53 20.09
CA ALA A 541 -9.85 42.86 19.38
C ALA A 541 -8.77 43.82 18.80
N PRO A 542 -8.22 44.78 19.57
CA PRO A 542 -7.25 45.77 19.04
C PRO A 542 -5.96 45.15 18.49
N GLN A 543 -5.52 44.00 19.01
CA GLN A 543 -4.33 43.31 18.51
C GLN A 543 -4.56 42.70 17.12
N HIS A 544 -5.73 42.10 16.88
CA HIS A 544 -6.12 41.52 15.59
C HIS A 544 -6.06 42.56 14.47
N TYR A 545 -6.71 43.71 14.65
CA TYR A 545 -6.70 44.80 13.67
C TYR A 545 -5.32 45.47 13.52
N SER A 546 -4.51 45.50 14.58
CA SER A 546 -3.12 45.96 14.50
C SER A 546 -2.21 44.98 13.73
N GLU A 547 -2.46 43.68 13.80
CA GLU A 547 -1.70 42.64 13.08
C GLU A 547 -2.16 42.52 11.62
N ALA A 548 -3.45 42.75 11.35
CA ALA A 548 -4.00 42.95 10.00
C ALA A 548 -3.47 44.23 9.31
N GLY A 549 -2.73 45.08 10.01
CA GLY A 549 -2.10 46.28 9.45
C GLY A 549 -3.02 47.52 9.37
N LEU A 550 -4.25 47.44 9.90
CA LEU A 550 -5.19 48.56 9.86
C LEU A 550 -4.72 49.71 10.76
N VAL A 551 -5.10 50.93 10.37
CA VAL A 551 -4.85 52.16 11.14
C VAL A 551 -6.16 52.93 11.30
N LEU A 552 -6.49 53.27 12.55
CA LEU A 552 -7.60 54.15 12.89
C LEU A 552 -7.14 55.61 12.86
N TYR A 553 -7.82 56.45 12.09
CA TYR A 553 -7.54 57.88 11.98
C TYR A 553 -8.73 58.72 12.46
N ARG A 554 -8.44 59.95 12.88
CA ARG A 554 -9.40 61.01 13.22
C ARG A 554 -9.13 62.27 12.41
N ASP A 555 -10.18 62.87 11.85
CA ASP A 555 -10.09 64.16 11.17
C ASP A 555 -10.01 65.32 12.18
N MET A 556 -9.01 66.18 12.03
CA MET A 556 -8.78 67.30 12.96
C MET A 556 -9.83 68.42 12.85
N ALA A 557 -10.58 68.49 11.75
CA ALA A 557 -11.62 69.51 11.54
C ALA A 557 -12.99 69.07 12.08
N THR A 558 -13.45 67.87 11.73
CA THR A 558 -14.79 67.36 12.07
C THR A 558 -14.81 66.39 13.25
N GLY A 559 -13.67 65.82 13.64
CA GLY A 559 -13.58 64.78 14.67
C GLY A 559 -14.08 63.40 14.24
N ARG A 560 -14.48 63.21 12.97
CA ARG A 560 -14.92 61.94 12.38
C ARG A 560 -13.77 60.94 12.27
N TYR A 561 -14.07 59.65 12.39
CA TYR A 561 -13.09 58.57 12.33
C TYR A 561 -13.17 57.80 11.01
N TRP A 562 -12.06 57.20 10.57
CA TRP A 562 -12.04 56.22 9.47
C TRP A 562 -10.95 55.16 9.69
N LEU A 563 -11.11 54.01 9.05
CA LEU A 563 -10.09 52.96 8.96
C LEU A 563 -9.39 53.01 7.61
N GLN A 564 -8.10 52.67 7.57
CA GLN A 564 -7.29 52.61 6.35
C GLN A 564 -6.12 51.62 6.54
N GLU A 565 -5.69 50.92 5.48
CA GLU A 565 -4.53 50.00 5.52
C GLU A 565 -3.18 50.73 5.41
N GLU A 566 -3.12 51.86 4.69
CA GLU A 566 -1.85 52.55 4.41
C GLU A 566 -1.35 53.45 5.55
N ALA A 567 -0.03 53.55 5.68
CA ALA A 567 0.62 54.43 6.66
C ALA A 567 0.49 55.94 6.36
N LYS A 568 -0.01 56.33 5.16
CA LYS A 568 -0.22 57.72 4.79
C LYS A 568 -1.73 58.04 4.82
N PRO A 569 -2.21 58.96 5.67
CA PRO A 569 -3.63 59.23 5.80
C PRO A 569 -4.21 59.83 4.51
N ALA A 570 -5.28 59.23 4.03
CA ALA A 570 -6.16 59.78 2.99
C ALA A 570 -7.48 60.20 3.65
N ASN A 571 -7.59 61.48 4.06
CA ASN A 571 -8.74 62.01 4.79
C ASN A 571 -9.96 62.12 3.86
N PRO A 572 -11.07 61.39 4.10
CA PRO A 572 -12.26 61.46 3.27
C PRO A 572 -13.16 62.67 3.59
N TYR A 573 -12.93 63.36 4.72
CA TYR A 573 -13.84 64.36 5.28
C TYR A 573 -13.40 65.81 5.07
N SER A 574 -12.10 66.09 5.15
CA SER A 574 -11.58 67.45 5.08
C SER A 574 -10.21 67.53 4.42
N ALA A 575 -9.79 68.74 4.06
CA ALA A 575 -8.42 69.03 3.60
C ALA A 575 -7.44 69.30 4.77
N ASP A 576 -7.92 69.28 6.01
CA ASP A 576 -7.11 69.46 7.21
C ASP A 576 -6.44 68.14 7.63
N GLY A 577 -5.51 68.25 8.59
CA GLY A 577 -4.66 67.14 9.01
C GLY A 577 -5.42 65.96 9.61
N ALA A 578 -4.84 64.76 9.46
CA ALA A 578 -5.29 63.55 10.13
C ALA A 578 -4.48 63.29 11.41
N GLU A 579 -5.15 62.88 12.47
CA GLU A 579 -4.53 62.33 13.68
C GLU A 579 -4.62 60.81 13.64
N ARG A 580 -3.48 60.13 13.80
CA ARG A 580 -3.44 58.67 13.96
C ARG A 580 -3.80 58.31 15.39
N ILE A 581 -4.76 57.42 15.56
CA ILE A 581 -5.09 56.80 16.84
C ILE A 581 -4.26 55.51 16.94
N ASP A 582 -3.33 55.46 17.88
CA ASP A 582 -2.56 54.25 18.13
C ASP A 582 -3.41 53.19 18.83
N TRP A 583 -3.33 51.95 18.36
CA TRP A 583 -3.98 50.80 18.99
C TRP A 583 -3.53 50.67 20.46
N PRO A 584 -4.46 50.46 21.41
CA PRO A 584 -4.11 50.31 22.81
C PRO A 584 -3.25 49.04 22.96
N ARG A 585 -2.04 49.22 23.52
CA ARG A 585 -1.19 48.07 23.87
C ARG A 585 -1.91 47.21 24.91
N PRO A 586 -1.83 45.88 24.84
CA PRO A 586 -2.42 45.01 25.84
C PRO A 586 -1.88 45.39 27.23
N MET A 587 -2.77 45.84 28.11
CA MET A 587 -2.44 46.11 29.51
C MET A 587 -2.02 44.79 30.15
N ALA A 588 -0.87 44.80 30.82
CA ALA A 588 -0.19 43.60 31.31
C ALA A 588 -1.10 42.66 32.11
N GLY A 589 -1.55 41.58 31.46
CA GLY A 589 -2.59 40.70 31.98
C GLY A 589 -2.75 39.40 31.18
N MET A 590 -1.78 38.50 31.33
CA MET A 590 -1.84 37.07 30.98
C MET A 590 -1.53 36.64 29.53
N SER A 591 -0.29 36.15 29.36
CA SER A 591 0.07 34.86 28.73
C SER A 591 -0.93 34.21 27.74
N MET A 592 -0.77 34.49 26.45
CA MET A 592 -1.08 33.50 25.41
C MET A 592 -0.04 32.38 25.46
N THR A 593 -0.44 31.17 25.85
CA THR A 593 0.38 29.97 25.64
C THR A 593 0.27 29.54 24.18
N THR A 594 1.07 30.15 23.30
CA THR A 594 1.31 29.58 21.97
C THR A 594 2.18 28.33 22.14
N ASN A 595 1.64 27.18 21.76
CA ASN A 595 2.32 25.90 21.88
C ASN A 595 3.15 25.64 20.61
N ASP A 596 4.07 26.56 20.31
CA ASP A 596 4.95 26.49 19.14
C ASP A 596 6.15 25.59 19.43
N SER A 597 5.97 24.29 19.15
CA SER A 597 7.05 23.32 19.14
C SER A 597 7.96 23.53 17.92
N GLU A 598 9.19 23.98 18.19
CA GLU A 598 10.42 23.67 17.46
C GLU A 598 10.42 23.80 15.92
N THR A 599 10.94 24.93 15.42
CA THR A 599 11.85 24.88 14.26
C THR A 599 13.22 25.41 14.66
N GLY A 600 14.17 24.50 14.83
CA GLY A 600 15.56 24.84 15.14
C GLY A 600 16.29 25.36 13.90
N ALA A 601 16.89 26.55 14.01
CA ALA A 601 17.91 27.05 13.09
C ALA A 601 19.13 27.48 13.92
N ASP A 602 20.11 26.58 14.01
CA ASP A 602 21.34 26.77 14.76
C ASP A 602 22.20 27.90 14.13
N GLN A 603 22.56 28.91 14.93
CA GLN A 603 23.52 29.96 14.54
C GLN A 603 24.60 30.11 15.60
N ALA A 604 25.75 29.49 15.35
CA ALA A 604 27.00 29.78 16.04
C ALA A 604 27.87 30.75 15.20
N PRO A 605 28.55 31.75 15.79
CA PRO A 605 29.28 32.79 15.05
C PRO A 605 30.79 32.52 14.91
N GLY A 606 31.40 32.99 13.81
CA GLY A 606 32.85 33.05 13.59
C GLY A 606 33.19 33.30 12.10
N HIS A 607 33.48 34.51 11.61
CA HIS A 607 34.67 35.38 11.78
C HIS A 607 35.83 35.07 10.80
N SER A 608 36.42 36.13 10.20
CA SER A 608 37.45 36.14 9.11
C SER A 608 37.00 35.56 7.75
N GLY A 609 37.51 35.97 6.59
CA GLY A 609 38.47 37.04 6.24
C GLY A 609 38.92 36.91 4.77
N ASP A 610 39.35 38.00 4.13
CA ASP A 610 39.89 38.11 2.74
C ASP A 610 38.97 37.64 1.58
N GLY A 611 39.11 38.09 0.32
CA GLY A 611 39.97 39.14 -0.25
C GLY A 611 40.50 38.79 -1.66
N HIS A 612 39.98 39.44 -2.71
CA HIS A 612 40.34 39.24 -4.16
C HIS A 612 40.01 37.82 -4.70
N ASP A 613 39.78 37.57 -6.00
CA ASP A 613 39.78 38.39 -7.23
C ASP A 613 38.41 38.34 -7.95
#